data_AF-A0A2D6WSV6-F1
#
_entry.id   AF-A0A2D6WSV6-F1
#
_cell.length_a   1.000
_cell.length_b   1.000
_cell.length_c   1.000
_cell.angle_alpha   90.00
_cell.angle_beta   90.00
_cell.angle_gamma   90.00
#
_symmetry.space_group_name_H-M   'P 1'
#
loop_
_entity.id
_entity.type
_entity.pdbx_description
1 polymer ?
#
loop_
_entity_poly.entity_id
_entity_poly.type
_entity_poly.pdbx_seq_one_letter_code
_entity_poly.pdbx_strand_id
1 'polypeptide(L)'
;METCLKAAFSKPKSGAVRVSIMNRESAWKMLDKPLRAHLVIAAHEQEPPASEDDEDASPRRPTMNRPRGRMRRSGRQTGPAHMSWLHKPKEIIDDSPYTTAYQLATLLVHKQLDEDNWDEAWNSHENLLRETCMVEGVHPVWHTIGEKTPLLGQFLAFPKAKVVKAKETTTMGTDFFWIDPRDNDAIITVLKLASAGVNDPDIKVAMQKATSQISGGRTLDLTSPLDSLDGSMAFISVLLALHAGYDVPEAARKACEKADGDLAEALEDFERLTAGTVNDWPSLLSLSREDSLSVARRTLGWQHAPSDAEACSSAELESGLALLEQAGIHEGRDRLTWWRLNALLREGKSDEAVEVLAERRLDASSDVSELLPLVVSLNSEQANEWLMRFMDELDEHALYHVLHETALSAPLRRKAAQRLCDEQGAMWDE
;
A
#
# COMPACT_ATOMS: atom_id res chain seq x y z
N MET A 1 -23.91 -4.98 -10.45
CA MET A 1 -25.01 -4.56 -11.36
C MET A 1 -26.23 -4.03 -10.61
N GLU A 2 -26.80 -4.79 -9.66
CA GLU A 2 -28.01 -4.36 -8.92
C GLU A 2 -27.85 -3.01 -8.21
N THR A 3 -26.74 -2.79 -7.49
CA THR A 3 -26.43 -1.51 -6.82
C THR A 3 -26.43 -0.34 -7.80
N CYS A 4 -25.80 -0.50 -8.97
CA CYS A 4 -25.79 0.52 -10.02
C CYS A 4 -27.21 0.84 -10.53
N LEU A 5 -28.05 -0.17 -10.78
CA LEU A 5 -29.43 0.03 -11.22
C LEU A 5 -30.27 0.74 -10.16
N LYS A 6 -30.14 0.36 -8.89
CA LYS A 6 -30.83 1.05 -7.78
C LYS A 6 -30.43 2.53 -7.70
N ALA A 7 -29.14 2.83 -7.83
CA ALA A 7 -28.64 4.21 -7.83
C ALA A 7 -29.19 5.01 -9.03
N ALA A 8 -29.13 4.42 -10.24
CA ALA A 8 -29.59 5.02 -11.48
C ALA A 8 -31.08 5.41 -11.45
N PHE A 9 -31.92 4.53 -10.91
CA PHE A 9 -33.38 4.67 -10.93
C PHE A 9 -33.96 5.18 -9.59
N SER A 10 -33.12 5.61 -8.66
CA SER A 10 -33.54 6.19 -7.37
C SER A 10 -34.45 7.42 -7.50
N LYS A 11 -34.32 8.17 -8.60
CA LYS A 11 -35.12 9.35 -8.92
C LYS A 11 -35.40 9.41 -10.43
N PRO A 12 -36.52 10.01 -10.88
CA PRO A 12 -36.78 10.22 -12.30
C PRO A 12 -35.76 11.19 -12.88
N LYS A 13 -34.91 10.70 -13.79
CA LYS A 13 -33.79 11.42 -14.42
C LYS A 13 -33.62 10.93 -15.86
N SER A 14 -32.98 11.74 -16.71
CA SER A 14 -32.66 11.34 -18.10
C SER A 14 -31.57 10.27 -18.15
N GLY A 15 -31.54 9.46 -19.22
CA GLY A 15 -30.61 8.32 -19.35
C GLY A 15 -29.13 8.72 -19.20
N ALA A 16 -28.70 9.84 -19.77
CA ALA A 16 -27.33 10.34 -19.62
C ALA A 16 -26.97 10.65 -18.15
N VAL A 17 -27.92 11.19 -17.38
CA VAL A 17 -27.71 11.49 -15.95
C VAL A 17 -27.68 10.18 -15.15
N ARG A 18 -28.52 9.19 -15.49
CA ARG A 18 -28.49 7.86 -14.86
C ARG A 18 -27.14 7.16 -15.06
N VAL A 19 -26.60 7.19 -16.29
CA VAL A 19 -25.25 6.67 -16.59
C VAL A 19 -24.18 7.40 -15.78
N SER A 20 -24.27 8.73 -15.67
CA SER A 20 -23.33 9.49 -14.82
C SER A 20 -23.42 9.13 -13.34
N ILE A 21 -24.59 8.75 -12.83
CA ILE A 21 -24.77 8.32 -11.44
C ILE A 21 -24.13 6.94 -11.25
N MET A 22 -24.45 5.98 -12.14
CA MET A 22 -23.84 4.65 -12.09
C MET A 22 -22.32 4.71 -12.17
N ASN A 23 -21.76 5.57 -13.03
CA ASN A 23 -20.31 5.75 -13.17
C ASN A 23 -19.60 6.16 -11.86
N ARG A 24 -20.33 6.75 -10.91
CA ARG A 24 -19.78 7.16 -9.60
C ARG A 24 -19.79 6.03 -8.58
N GLU A 25 -20.61 5.01 -8.78
CA GLU A 25 -20.70 3.84 -7.88
C GLU A 25 -19.42 2.99 -7.96
N SER A 26 -18.93 2.51 -6.82
CA SER A 26 -17.79 1.58 -6.76
C SER A 26 -18.08 0.28 -7.52
N ALA A 27 -19.30 -0.24 -7.39
CA ALA A 27 -19.78 -1.43 -8.07
C ALA A 27 -19.69 -1.31 -9.60
N TRP A 28 -19.71 -0.10 -10.16
CA TRP A 28 -19.51 0.10 -11.59
C TRP A 28 -18.06 -0.17 -12.01
N LYS A 29 -17.09 0.28 -11.22
CA LYS A 29 -15.65 0.09 -11.50
C LYS A 29 -15.25 -1.38 -11.45
N MET A 30 -15.96 -2.19 -10.67
CA MET A 30 -15.76 -3.63 -10.54
C MET A 30 -16.36 -4.46 -11.68
N LEU A 31 -17.29 -3.92 -12.46
CA LEU A 31 -17.90 -4.65 -13.57
C LEU A 31 -17.02 -4.62 -14.81
N ASP A 32 -17.01 -5.70 -15.58
CA ASP A 32 -16.40 -5.70 -16.91
C ASP A 32 -17.17 -4.80 -17.87
N LYS A 33 -16.46 -4.28 -18.89
CA LYS A 33 -17.06 -3.40 -19.91
C LYS A 33 -18.34 -3.96 -20.56
N PRO A 34 -18.46 -5.26 -20.87
CA PRO A 34 -19.67 -5.82 -21.46
C PRO A 34 -20.88 -5.80 -20.53
N LEU A 35 -20.69 -6.03 -19.22
CA LEU A 35 -21.77 -5.91 -18.23
C LEU A 35 -22.18 -4.44 -18.03
N ARG A 36 -21.22 -3.52 -18.09
CA ARG A 36 -21.53 -2.07 -18.09
C ARG A 36 -22.39 -1.70 -19.30
N ALA A 37 -22.16 -2.28 -20.47
CA ALA A 37 -22.96 -2.00 -21.67
C ALA A 37 -24.46 -2.30 -21.45
N HIS A 38 -24.79 -3.46 -20.87
CA HIS A 38 -26.17 -3.82 -20.54
C HIS A 38 -26.82 -2.83 -19.55
N LEU A 39 -26.05 -2.33 -18.57
CA LEU A 39 -26.53 -1.28 -17.67
C LEU A 39 -26.78 0.05 -18.39
N VAL A 40 -25.95 0.43 -19.37
CA VAL A 40 -26.16 1.64 -20.19
C VAL A 40 -27.43 1.50 -21.03
N ILE A 41 -27.64 0.34 -21.67
CA ILE A 41 -28.86 0.04 -22.45
C ILE A 41 -30.09 0.20 -21.55
N ALA A 42 -30.07 -0.41 -20.36
CA ALA A 42 -31.14 -0.29 -19.38
C ALA A 42 -31.36 1.17 -18.93
N ALA A 43 -30.29 1.92 -18.64
CA ALA A 43 -30.39 3.29 -18.17
C ALA A 43 -30.97 4.26 -19.21
N HIS A 44 -30.73 3.98 -20.49
CA HIS A 44 -31.30 4.72 -21.62
C HIS A 44 -32.72 4.30 -21.98
N GLU A 45 -33.26 3.24 -21.36
CA GLU A 45 -34.57 2.66 -21.67
C GLU A 45 -34.70 2.42 -23.19
N GLN A 46 -33.65 1.87 -23.80
CA GLN A 46 -33.60 1.73 -25.26
C GLN A 46 -34.75 0.87 -25.77
N GLU A 47 -35.32 1.32 -26.88
CA GLU A 47 -36.40 0.66 -27.61
C GLU A 47 -35.84 0.00 -28.88
N PRO A 48 -36.42 -1.13 -29.32
CA PRO A 48 -36.12 -1.68 -30.64
C PRO A 48 -36.47 -0.64 -31.73
N PRO A 49 -35.74 -0.64 -32.85
CA PRO A 49 -36.08 0.21 -34.00
C PRO A 49 -37.52 -0.08 -34.45
N ALA A 50 -38.22 0.95 -34.91
CA ALA A 50 -39.57 0.77 -35.45
C ALA A 50 -39.48 -0.13 -36.68
N SER A 51 -40.34 -1.15 -36.75
CA SER A 51 -40.47 -2.01 -37.93
C SER A 51 -40.83 -1.18 -39.14
N GLU A 52 -40.21 -1.47 -40.30
CA GLU A 52 -40.46 -0.76 -41.55
C GLU A 52 -41.92 -0.88 -42.06
N ASP A 53 -42.70 -1.79 -41.47
CA ASP A 53 -44.13 -2.01 -41.78
C ASP A 53 -45.10 -0.99 -41.15
N ASP A 54 -44.63 -0.03 -40.34
CA ASP A 54 -45.47 1.07 -39.85
C ASP A 54 -45.59 2.18 -40.93
N GLU A 55 -46.43 1.95 -41.96
CA GLU A 55 -46.82 2.95 -42.95
C GLU A 55 -47.67 4.11 -42.38
N ASP A 56 -47.94 4.16 -41.07
CA ASP A 56 -48.61 5.28 -40.40
C ASP A 56 -47.63 6.15 -39.61
N ALA A 57 -46.69 6.75 -40.32
CA ALA A 57 -45.88 7.86 -39.80
C ALA A 57 -46.76 9.12 -39.62
N SER A 58 -47.52 9.19 -38.52
CA SER A 58 -48.01 10.47 -38.01
C SER A 58 -46.81 11.44 -37.86
N PRO A 59 -46.88 12.68 -38.40
CA PRO A 59 -45.74 13.57 -38.40
C PRO A 59 -45.33 13.91 -36.97
N ARG A 60 -44.19 13.37 -36.55
CA ARG A 60 -43.56 13.68 -35.27
C ARG A 60 -43.45 15.21 -35.15
N ARG A 61 -43.90 15.76 -34.02
CA ARG A 61 -43.70 17.18 -33.66
C ARG A 61 -42.23 17.58 -33.91
N PRO A 62 -41.96 18.79 -34.42
CA PRO A 62 -40.59 19.22 -34.70
C PRO A 62 -39.78 19.20 -33.41
N THR A 63 -38.70 18.44 -33.41
CA THR A 63 -37.71 18.47 -32.35
C THR A 63 -37.11 19.88 -32.29
N MET A 64 -37.18 20.52 -31.13
CA MET A 64 -36.66 21.86 -30.91
C MET A 64 -35.18 21.96 -31.34
N ASN A 65 -34.85 23.08 -32.00
CA ASN A 65 -33.51 23.52 -32.37
C ASN A 65 -32.48 23.26 -31.26
N ARG A 66 -31.60 22.28 -31.44
CA ARG A 66 -30.33 22.22 -30.72
C ARG A 66 -29.33 23.16 -31.40
N PRO A 67 -28.70 24.12 -30.68
CA PRO A 67 -27.69 24.97 -31.28
C PRO A 67 -26.50 24.12 -31.71
N ARG A 68 -26.20 24.13 -33.01
CA ARG A 68 -24.97 23.58 -33.57
C ARG A 68 -23.80 24.41 -33.05
N GLY A 69 -23.10 23.88 -32.06
CA GLY A 69 -21.88 24.47 -31.52
C GLY A 69 -20.88 23.39 -31.17
N ARG A 70 -19.89 23.22 -32.06
CA ARG A 70 -18.54 22.71 -31.77
C ARG A 70 -18.36 21.19 -31.59
N MET A 71 -18.47 20.44 -32.70
CA MET A 71 -17.81 19.12 -32.79
C MET A 71 -16.37 19.28 -33.31
N ARG A 72 -15.41 18.96 -32.44
CA ARG A 72 -14.05 18.58 -32.83
C ARG A 72 -13.99 17.05 -32.92
N ARG A 73 -13.72 16.55 -34.13
CA ARG A 73 -12.87 15.39 -34.48
C ARG A 73 -13.05 14.10 -33.64
N SER A 74 -13.87 13.17 -34.13
CA SER A 74 -13.50 11.75 -34.20
C SER A 74 -14.30 11.07 -35.31
N GLY A 75 -13.61 10.23 -36.08
CA GLY A 75 -14.17 9.55 -37.25
C GLY A 75 -15.22 8.51 -36.86
N ARG A 76 -16.34 8.54 -37.58
CA ARG A 76 -17.15 7.40 -38.03
C ARG A 76 -16.98 6.09 -37.24
N GLN A 77 -17.56 6.04 -36.03
CA GLN A 77 -18.17 4.82 -35.50
C GLN A 77 -19.69 5.07 -35.48
N THR A 78 -20.40 4.37 -36.35
CA THR A 78 -21.86 4.36 -36.46
C THR A 78 -22.42 3.47 -35.35
N GLY A 79 -22.66 4.06 -34.17
CA GLY A 79 -23.31 3.37 -33.06
C GLY A 79 -23.08 4.06 -31.71
N PRO A 80 -23.99 3.91 -30.73
CA PRO A 80 -23.72 4.35 -29.36
C PRO A 80 -22.45 3.66 -28.82
N ALA A 81 -21.57 4.40 -28.15
CA ALA A 81 -20.25 3.91 -27.73
C ALA A 81 -20.28 2.61 -26.87
N HIS A 82 -21.38 2.36 -26.16
CA HIS A 82 -21.55 1.16 -25.34
C HIS A 82 -21.84 -0.12 -26.14
N MET A 83 -22.31 -0.02 -27.39
CA MET A 83 -22.50 -1.20 -28.26
C MET A 83 -21.15 -1.82 -28.63
N SER A 84 -20.10 -1.01 -28.76
CA SER A 84 -18.72 -1.49 -28.97
C SER A 84 -18.11 -2.21 -27.77
N TRP A 85 -18.75 -2.12 -26.59
CA TRP A 85 -18.30 -2.81 -25.38
C TRP A 85 -18.90 -4.20 -25.22
N LEU A 86 -19.92 -4.54 -26.02
CA LEU A 86 -20.49 -5.89 -26.07
C LEU A 86 -19.57 -6.80 -26.87
N HIS A 87 -19.49 -8.07 -26.46
CA HIS A 87 -18.84 -9.10 -27.28
C HIS A 87 -19.66 -9.32 -28.55
N LYS A 88 -19.00 -9.79 -29.60
CA LYS A 88 -19.68 -10.12 -30.85
C LYS A 88 -20.49 -11.42 -30.71
N PRO A 89 -21.57 -11.61 -31.48
CA PRO A 89 -22.37 -12.83 -31.41
C PRO A 89 -21.57 -14.12 -31.55
N LYS A 90 -20.62 -14.21 -32.50
CA LYS A 90 -19.76 -15.40 -32.68
C LYS A 90 -18.88 -15.68 -31.45
N GLU A 91 -18.23 -14.65 -30.91
CA GLU A 91 -17.37 -14.77 -29.72
C GLU A 91 -18.15 -15.31 -28.51
N ILE A 92 -19.40 -14.89 -28.34
CA ILE A 92 -20.25 -15.33 -27.22
C ILE A 92 -20.70 -16.78 -27.37
N ILE A 93 -20.96 -17.22 -28.60
CA ILE A 93 -21.41 -18.57 -28.92
C ILE A 93 -20.25 -19.56 -28.78
N ASP A 94 -19.05 -19.14 -29.20
CA ASP A 94 -17.87 -20.00 -29.24
C ASP A 94 -17.12 -20.06 -27.89
N ASP A 95 -17.14 -18.99 -27.07
CA ASP A 95 -16.38 -18.93 -25.82
C ASP A 95 -17.18 -19.34 -24.56
N SER A 96 -16.57 -20.20 -23.74
CA SER A 96 -16.90 -20.44 -22.33
C SER A 96 -15.83 -19.78 -21.45
N PRO A 97 -16.16 -19.03 -20.37
CA PRO A 97 -17.19 -19.37 -19.39
C PRO A 97 -18.15 -18.20 -19.08
N TYR A 98 -19.03 -17.86 -20.01
CA TYR A 98 -20.09 -16.86 -19.74
C TYR A 98 -21.34 -17.51 -19.16
N THR A 99 -22.12 -16.73 -18.38
CA THR A 99 -23.42 -17.21 -17.88
C THR A 99 -24.45 -17.24 -19.01
N THR A 100 -25.31 -18.25 -19.03
CA THR A 100 -26.37 -18.45 -20.02
C THR A 100 -27.26 -17.20 -20.18
N ALA A 101 -27.65 -16.59 -19.06
CA ALA A 101 -28.43 -15.35 -19.05
C ALA A 101 -27.71 -14.16 -19.71
N TYR A 102 -26.40 -14.03 -19.51
CA TYR A 102 -25.61 -12.97 -20.15
C TYR A 102 -25.43 -13.20 -21.65
N GLN A 103 -25.17 -14.45 -22.06
CA GLN A 103 -25.04 -14.81 -23.48
C GLN A 103 -26.35 -14.51 -24.21
N LEU A 104 -27.48 -14.92 -23.64
CA LEU A 104 -28.81 -14.65 -24.17
C LEU A 104 -29.09 -13.14 -24.25
N ALA A 105 -28.80 -12.38 -23.18
CA ALA A 105 -29.02 -10.94 -23.17
C ALA A 105 -28.24 -10.23 -24.30
N THR A 106 -26.98 -10.63 -24.51
CA THR A 106 -26.15 -10.00 -25.53
C THR A 106 -26.61 -10.36 -26.95
N LEU A 107 -27.03 -11.60 -27.19
CA LEU A 107 -27.56 -12.02 -28.49
C LEU A 107 -28.86 -11.29 -28.85
N LEU A 108 -29.77 -11.08 -27.90
CA LEU A 108 -31.01 -10.35 -28.15
C LEU A 108 -30.77 -8.88 -28.48
N VAL A 109 -29.81 -8.25 -27.82
CA VAL A 109 -29.42 -6.87 -28.10
C VAL A 109 -28.90 -6.75 -29.54
N HIS A 110 -28.03 -7.66 -29.98
CA HIS A 110 -27.55 -7.67 -31.36
C HIS A 110 -28.67 -7.97 -32.36
N LYS A 111 -29.53 -8.96 -32.08
CA LYS A 111 -30.66 -9.31 -32.94
C LYS A 111 -31.62 -8.14 -33.18
N GLN A 112 -31.87 -7.34 -32.15
CA GLN A 112 -32.84 -6.24 -32.21
C GLN A 112 -32.24 -4.91 -32.67
N LEU A 113 -30.94 -4.67 -32.49
CA LEU A 113 -30.30 -3.38 -32.80
C LEU A 113 -29.29 -3.43 -33.95
N ASP A 114 -28.92 -4.62 -34.41
CA ASP A 114 -27.97 -4.85 -35.50
C ASP A 114 -28.46 -5.99 -36.42
N GLU A 115 -29.72 -5.91 -36.85
CA GLU A 115 -30.38 -6.93 -37.66
C GLU A 115 -29.66 -7.18 -38.99
N ASP A 116 -29.12 -6.12 -39.62
CA ASP A 116 -28.36 -6.20 -40.88
C ASP A 116 -27.14 -7.14 -40.81
N ASN A 117 -26.56 -7.31 -39.62
CA ASN A 117 -25.39 -8.15 -39.37
C ASN A 117 -25.72 -9.44 -38.62
N TRP A 118 -27.00 -9.78 -38.49
CA TRP A 118 -27.48 -11.00 -37.83
C TRP A 118 -27.34 -12.22 -38.75
N ASP A 119 -26.79 -13.32 -38.21
CA ASP A 119 -26.72 -14.61 -38.91
C ASP A 119 -27.86 -15.52 -38.42
N GLU A 120 -28.71 -15.99 -39.33
CA GLU A 120 -29.83 -16.87 -39.02
C GLU A 120 -29.40 -18.18 -38.32
N ALA A 121 -28.15 -18.63 -38.52
CA ALA A 121 -27.61 -19.80 -37.84
C ALA A 121 -27.58 -19.63 -36.31
N TRP A 122 -27.46 -18.38 -35.82
CA TRP A 122 -27.43 -18.07 -34.38
C TRP A 122 -28.80 -18.24 -33.71
N ASN A 123 -29.89 -18.27 -34.46
CA ASN A 123 -31.23 -18.52 -33.91
C ASN A 123 -31.32 -19.88 -33.20
N SER A 124 -30.57 -20.89 -33.67
CA SER A 124 -30.56 -22.21 -33.04
C SER A 124 -29.94 -22.17 -31.62
N HIS A 125 -28.83 -21.45 -31.47
CA HIS A 125 -28.15 -21.27 -30.18
C HIS A 125 -28.93 -20.34 -29.25
N GLU A 126 -29.53 -19.28 -29.78
CA GLU A 126 -30.42 -18.39 -29.03
C GLU A 126 -31.59 -19.17 -28.41
N ASN A 127 -32.26 -20.03 -29.18
CA ASN A 127 -33.36 -20.85 -28.69
C ASN A 127 -32.92 -21.83 -27.60
N LEU A 128 -31.75 -22.46 -27.75
CA LEU A 128 -31.18 -23.32 -26.72
C LEU A 128 -30.97 -22.54 -25.41
N LEU A 129 -30.38 -21.35 -25.47
CA LEU A 129 -30.17 -20.50 -24.29
C LEU A 129 -31.50 -20.05 -23.65
N ARG A 130 -32.54 -19.77 -24.44
CA ARG A 130 -33.89 -19.48 -23.93
C ARG A 130 -34.44 -20.66 -23.14
N GLU A 131 -34.35 -21.88 -23.67
CA GLU A 131 -34.80 -23.09 -22.99
C GLU A 131 -34.04 -23.32 -21.69
N THR A 132 -32.72 -23.16 -21.69
CA THR A 132 -31.90 -23.26 -20.47
C THR A 132 -32.30 -22.21 -19.43
N CYS A 133 -32.51 -20.96 -19.84
CA CYS A 133 -32.96 -19.89 -18.93
C CYS A 133 -34.38 -20.14 -18.37
N MET A 134 -35.26 -20.82 -19.12
CA MET A 134 -36.59 -21.23 -18.62
C MET A 134 -36.51 -22.32 -17.55
N VAL A 135 -35.54 -23.23 -17.65
CA VAL A 135 -35.39 -24.35 -16.72
C VAL A 135 -34.59 -23.96 -15.47
N GLU A 136 -33.44 -23.31 -15.65
CA GLU A 136 -32.52 -22.97 -14.55
C GLU A 136 -32.92 -21.67 -13.83
N GLY A 137 -33.68 -20.82 -14.52
CA GLY A 137 -34.00 -19.47 -14.08
C GLY A 137 -32.84 -18.48 -14.26
N VAL A 138 -33.15 -17.20 -14.14
CA VAL A 138 -32.19 -16.10 -14.34
C VAL A 138 -31.99 -15.31 -13.04
N HIS A 139 -30.79 -14.75 -12.87
CA HIS A 139 -30.50 -13.90 -11.72
C HIS A 139 -31.47 -12.71 -11.66
N PRO A 140 -32.02 -12.31 -10.49
CA PRO A 140 -33.02 -11.25 -10.37
C PRO A 140 -32.63 -9.90 -10.99
N VAL A 141 -31.33 -9.62 -11.09
CA VAL A 141 -30.81 -8.41 -11.76
C VAL A 141 -31.24 -8.30 -13.21
N TRP A 142 -31.39 -9.43 -13.92
CA TRP A 142 -31.85 -9.45 -15.31
C TRP A 142 -33.34 -9.14 -15.42
N HIS A 143 -34.15 -9.50 -14.42
CA HIS A 143 -35.52 -9.00 -14.33
C HIS A 143 -35.54 -7.49 -14.14
N THR A 144 -34.71 -6.96 -13.25
CA THR A 144 -34.62 -5.50 -13.07
C THR A 144 -34.21 -4.80 -14.36
N ILE A 145 -33.31 -5.39 -15.16
CA ILE A 145 -32.97 -4.86 -16.48
C ILE A 145 -34.17 -4.93 -17.43
N GLY A 146 -34.86 -6.07 -17.52
CA GLY A 146 -36.05 -6.25 -18.38
C GLY A 146 -37.23 -5.35 -18.00
N GLU A 147 -37.37 -4.96 -16.72
CA GLU A 147 -38.35 -3.96 -16.29
C GLU A 147 -38.04 -2.54 -16.79
N LYS A 148 -36.77 -2.25 -17.09
CA LYS A 148 -36.30 -0.89 -17.44
C LYS A 148 -36.07 -0.70 -18.93
N THR A 149 -35.92 -1.77 -19.71
CA THR A 149 -35.78 -1.66 -21.16
C THR A 149 -36.61 -2.74 -21.87
N PRO A 150 -37.43 -2.37 -22.87
CA PRO A 150 -38.21 -3.35 -23.61
C PRO A 150 -37.34 -4.33 -24.41
N LEU A 151 -36.10 -3.96 -24.78
CA LEU A 151 -35.19 -4.84 -25.51
C LEU A 151 -34.94 -6.17 -24.79
N LEU A 152 -34.86 -6.10 -23.45
CA LEU A 152 -34.63 -7.26 -22.59
C LEU A 152 -35.90 -7.63 -21.80
N GLY A 153 -37.08 -7.15 -22.21
CA GLY A 153 -38.35 -7.40 -21.53
C GLY A 153 -38.70 -8.88 -21.41
N GLN A 154 -38.22 -9.73 -22.33
CA GLN A 154 -38.42 -11.17 -22.26
C GLN A 154 -37.79 -11.82 -21.01
N PHE A 155 -36.81 -11.17 -20.37
CA PHE A 155 -36.25 -11.68 -19.12
C PHE A 155 -37.25 -11.71 -17.97
N LEU A 156 -38.36 -10.98 -18.09
CA LEU A 156 -39.45 -11.02 -17.11
C LEU A 156 -40.24 -12.33 -17.13
N ALA A 157 -40.18 -13.08 -18.25
CA ALA A 157 -40.88 -14.35 -18.40
C ALA A 157 -40.11 -15.55 -17.81
N PHE A 158 -38.79 -15.43 -17.62
CA PHE A 158 -37.97 -16.49 -17.02
C PHE A 158 -38.20 -16.59 -15.50
N PRO A 159 -38.05 -17.77 -14.87
CA PRO A 159 -38.10 -17.90 -13.42
C PRO A 159 -36.93 -17.15 -12.75
N LYS A 160 -37.13 -16.59 -11.54
CA LYS A 160 -36.04 -16.00 -10.74
C LYS A 160 -35.23 -17.11 -10.07
N ALA A 161 -33.94 -17.23 -10.41
CA ALA A 161 -33.03 -18.13 -9.72
C ALA A 161 -32.80 -17.69 -8.27
N LYS A 162 -32.63 -18.66 -7.35
CA LYS A 162 -32.27 -18.37 -5.95
C LYS A 162 -30.85 -17.79 -5.90
N VAL A 163 -30.72 -16.57 -5.38
CA VAL A 163 -29.42 -15.92 -5.21
C VAL A 163 -28.69 -16.60 -4.05
N VAL A 164 -27.75 -17.49 -4.36
CA VAL A 164 -26.77 -17.96 -3.38
C VAL A 164 -25.79 -16.81 -3.18
N LYS A 165 -26.00 -15.99 -2.14
CA LYS A 165 -24.98 -15.04 -1.71
C LYS A 165 -23.74 -15.87 -1.33
N ALA A 166 -22.62 -15.65 -2.02
CA ALA A 166 -21.36 -16.25 -1.63
C ALA A 166 -21.10 -15.91 -0.16
N LYS A 167 -20.77 -16.93 0.65
CA LYS A 167 -20.45 -16.74 2.08
C LYS A 167 -19.35 -15.69 2.21
N GLU A 168 -19.60 -14.68 3.04
CA GLU A 168 -18.69 -13.58 3.40
C GLU A 168 -17.52 -14.03 4.30
N THR A 169 -16.96 -15.21 4.08
CA THR A 169 -15.84 -15.69 4.91
C THR A 169 -14.53 -15.39 4.21
N THR A 170 -14.10 -14.13 4.32
CA THR A 170 -12.74 -13.68 3.99
C THR A 170 -11.90 -13.62 5.27
N THR A 171 -11.74 -14.74 5.95
CA THR A 171 -10.72 -14.82 7.01
C THR A 171 -9.37 -14.96 6.34
N MET A 172 -8.71 -13.83 6.06
CA MET A 172 -7.29 -13.86 5.70
C MET A 172 -6.46 -14.16 6.94
N GLY A 173 -5.47 -15.04 6.79
CA GLY A 173 -4.46 -15.29 7.82
C GLY A 173 -3.64 -14.03 8.08
N THR A 174 -3.20 -13.86 9.32
CA THR A 174 -2.52 -12.64 9.78
C THR A 174 -1.03 -12.60 9.44
N ASP A 175 -0.45 -13.73 9.02
CA ASP A 175 0.97 -13.84 8.68
C ASP A 175 1.43 -12.86 7.59
N PHE A 176 0.55 -12.49 6.65
CA PHE A 176 0.88 -11.56 5.57
C PHE A 176 1.00 -10.09 6.02
N PHE A 177 0.60 -9.77 7.25
CA PHE A 177 0.66 -8.41 7.79
C PHE A 177 1.95 -8.11 8.56
N TRP A 178 2.86 -9.08 8.70
CA TRP A 178 4.18 -8.93 9.32
C TRP A 178 5.16 -8.18 8.38
N ILE A 179 4.76 -6.98 7.98
CA ILE A 179 5.48 -6.13 7.03
C ILE A 179 5.92 -4.81 7.65
N ASP A 180 7.04 -4.27 7.17
CA ASP A 180 7.46 -2.91 7.54
C ASP A 180 6.48 -1.89 6.95
N PRO A 181 5.79 -1.08 7.77
CA PRO A 181 4.88 -0.03 7.31
C PRO A 181 5.54 1.06 6.44
N ARG A 182 6.87 1.12 6.35
CA ARG A 182 7.59 2.08 5.49
C ARG A 182 7.92 1.50 4.12
N ASP A 183 7.84 0.19 3.96
CA ASP A 183 8.10 -0.47 2.68
C ASP A 183 6.86 -0.37 1.77
N ASN A 184 6.98 0.50 0.77
CA ASN A 184 5.96 0.72 -0.25
C ASN A 184 5.56 -0.57 -0.98
N ASP A 185 6.53 -1.40 -1.35
CA ASP A 185 6.30 -2.60 -2.16
C ASP A 185 5.62 -3.69 -1.32
N ALA A 186 6.00 -3.82 -0.06
CA ALA A 186 5.36 -4.73 0.89
C ALA A 186 3.88 -4.34 1.10
N ILE A 187 3.59 -3.07 1.37
CA ILE A 187 2.20 -2.60 1.56
C ILE A 187 1.38 -2.80 0.29
N ILE A 188 1.92 -2.46 -0.87
CA ILE A 188 1.24 -2.67 -2.16
C ILE A 188 0.91 -4.16 -2.36
N THR A 189 1.81 -5.06 -1.96
CA THR A 189 1.60 -6.51 -2.06
C THR A 189 0.46 -6.96 -1.14
N VAL A 190 0.46 -6.49 0.12
CA VAL A 190 -0.62 -6.77 1.08
C VAL A 190 -1.96 -6.26 0.57
N LEU A 191 -2.04 -5.02 0.05
CA LEU A 191 -3.27 -4.46 -0.51
C LEU A 191 -3.80 -5.25 -1.71
N LYS A 192 -2.90 -5.71 -2.60
CA LYS A 192 -3.29 -6.52 -3.76
C LYS A 192 -3.84 -7.87 -3.31
N LEU A 193 -3.16 -8.57 -2.41
CA LEU A 193 -3.62 -9.85 -1.85
C LEU A 193 -4.96 -9.69 -1.13
N ALA A 194 -5.09 -8.64 -0.31
CA ALA A 194 -6.33 -8.31 0.36
C ALA A 194 -7.48 -8.04 -0.60
N SER A 195 -7.23 -7.26 -1.65
CA SER A 195 -8.22 -6.97 -2.68
C SER A 195 -8.66 -8.20 -3.49
N ALA A 196 -7.85 -9.26 -3.52
CA ALA A 196 -8.22 -10.51 -4.19
C ALA A 196 -9.25 -11.31 -3.36
N GLY A 197 -9.14 -11.28 -2.02
CA GLY A 197 -10.08 -11.95 -1.13
C GLY A 197 -11.40 -11.19 -0.96
N VAL A 198 -11.38 -9.85 -0.99
CA VAL A 198 -12.56 -9.04 -0.64
C VAL A 198 -13.63 -9.04 -1.74
N ASN A 199 -14.86 -9.37 -1.34
CA ASN A 199 -16.04 -9.34 -2.20
C ASN A 199 -16.76 -7.98 -2.23
N ASP A 200 -16.53 -7.12 -1.23
CA ASP A 200 -17.13 -5.79 -1.16
C ASP A 200 -16.51 -4.83 -2.20
N PRO A 201 -17.31 -4.30 -3.15
CA PRO A 201 -16.84 -3.35 -4.15
C PRO A 201 -16.25 -2.05 -3.57
N ASP A 202 -16.80 -1.53 -2.48
CA ASP A 202 -16.36 -0.27 -1.88
C ASP A 202 -14.95 -0.42 -1.29
N ILE A 203 -14.74 -1.48 -0.50
CA ILE A 203 -13.45 -1.81 0.09
C ILE A 203 -12.41 -2.07 -1.00
N LYS A 204 -12.76 -2.84 -2.04
CA LYS A 204 -11.84 -3.17 -3.12
C LYS A 204 -11.41 -1.96 -3.95
N VAL A 205 -12.34 -1.07 -4.28
CA VAL A 205 -12.03 0.19 -4.98
C VAL A 205 -11.16 1.09 -4.10
N ALA A 206 -11.42 1.14 -2.80
CA ALA A 206 -10.61 1.91 -1.87
C ALA A 206 -9.17 1.36 -1.78
N MET A 207 -8.99 0.03 -1.69
CA MET A 207 -7.67 -0.61 -1.72
C MET A 207 -6.91 -0.36 -3.04
N GLN A 208 -7.60 -0.41 -4.18
CA GLN A 208 -7.01 -0.06 -5.48
C GLN A 208 -6.59 1.41 -5.54
N LYS A 209 -7.41 2.32 -4.98
CA LYS A 209 -7.06 3.73 -4.87
C LYS A 209 -5.81 3.91 -4.00
N ALA A 210 -5.77 3.31 -2.82
CA ALA A 210 -4.62 3.33 -1.92
C ALA A 210 -3.35 2.80 -2.61
N THR A 211 -3.45 1.66 -3.29
CA THR A 211 -2.36 1.07 -4.10
C THR A 211 -1.83 2.07 -5.14
N SER A 212 -2.73 2.78 -5.85
CA SER A 212 -2.36 3.79 -6.84
C SER A 212 -1.76 5.07 -6.24
N GLN A 213 -2.12 5.41 -5.01
CA GLN A 213 -1.57 6.56 -4.29
C GLN A 213 -0.13 6.26 -3.85
N ILE A 214 0.10 5.11 -3.22
CA ILE A 214 1.43 4.67 -2.75
C ILE A 214 2.39 4.51 -3.93
N SER A 215 2.00 3.74 -4.96
CA SER A 215 2.83 3.57 -6.17
C SER A 215 3.10 4.87 -6.93
N GLY A 216 2.22 5.87 -6.78
CA GLY A 216 2.37 7.17 -7.39
C GLY A 216 3.07 8.21 -6.51
N GLY A 217 3.54 7.85 -5.31
CA GLY A 217 4.14 8.77 -4.34
C GLY A 217 3.21 9.89 -3.88
N ARG A 218 1.88 9.67 -3.93
CA ARG A 218 0.88 10.66 -3.51
C ARG A 218 0.52 10.45 -2.05
N THR A 219 0.05 11.52 -1.41
CA THR A 219 -0.54 11.43 -0.07
C THR A 219 -1.69 10.43 -0.06
N LEU A 220 -1.65 9.55 0.93
CA LEU A 220 -2.66 8.52 1.13
C LEU A 220 -3.87 9.15 1.85
N ASP A 221 -5.07 8.96 1.30
CA ASP A 221 -6.29 9.39 2.00
C ASP A 221 -6.86 8.19 2.76
N LEU A 222 -6.76 8.21 4.09
CA LEU A 222 -7.43 7.24 4.96
C LEU A 222 -8.86 7.69 5.21
N THR A 223 -9.78 7.22 4.37
CA THR A 223 -11.22 7.48 4.49
C THR A 223 -12.00 6.18 4.43
N SER A 224 -13.21 6.20 4.97
CA SER A 224 -14.19 5.12 4.82
C SER A 224 -14.25 4.57 3.38
N PRO A 225 -14.24 3.24 3.21
CA PRO A 225 -14.35 2.19 4.25
C PRO A 225 -13.02 1.73 4.89
N LEU A 226 -11.87 2.29 4.51
CA LEU A 226 -10.55 1.79 4.99
C LEU A 226 -10.22 2.17 6.42
N ASP A 227 -10.89 3.16 7.00
CA ASP A 227 -10.71 3.60 8.40
C ASP A 227 -11.46 2.71 9.41
N SER A 228 -12.46 1.95 8.94
CA SER A 228 -13.39 1.19 9.77
C SER A 228 -13.46 -0.29 9.38
N LEU A 229 -12.33 -0.89 9.02
CA LEU A 229 -12.26 -2.32 8.73
C LEU A 229 -12.28 -3.15 10.02
N ASP A 230 -12.98 -4.29 9.98
CA ASP A 230 -13.14 -5.19 11.12
C ASP A 230 -12.33 -6.49 10.96
N GLY A 231 -12.12 -7.21 12.08
CA GLY A 231 -11.41 -8.49 12.10
C GLY A 231 -9.95 -8.37 11.64
N SER A 232 -9.45 -9.37 10.91
CA SER A 232 -8.07 -9.33 10.40
C SER A 232 -7.84 -8.26 9.32
N MET A 233 -8.89 -7.68 8.76
CA MET A 233 -8.76 -6.56 7.81
C MET A 233 -8.42 -5.25 8.49
N ALA A 234 -8.65 -5.13 9.81
CA ALA A 234 -8.27 -3.96 10.59
C ALA A 234 -6.75 -3.70 10.55
N PHE A 235 -5.93 -4.75 10.37
CA PHE A 235 -4.48 -4.61 10.19
C PHE A 235 -4.12 -3.75 8.98
N ILE A 236 -4.94 -3.75 7.92
CA ILE A 236 -4.73 -2.88 6.76
C ILE A 236 -4.92 -1.41 7.14
N SER A 237 -5.95 -1.11 7.95
CA SER A 237 -6.17 0.24 8.46
C SER A 237 -4.98 0.72 9.29
N VAL A 238 -4.45 -0.14 10.16
CA VAL A 238 -3.26 0.16 10.98
C VAL A 238 -2.03 0.38 10.11
N LEU A 239 -1.71 -0.54 9.20
CA LEU A 239 -0.55 -0.44 8.31
C LEU A 239 -0.59 0.83 7.46
N LEU A 240 -1.75 1.17 6.90
CA LEU A 240 -1.93 2.39 6.13
C LEU A 240 -1.78 3.66 6.97
N ALA A 241 -2.22 3.63 8.23
CA ALA A 241 -2.10 4.77 9.13
C ALA A 241 -0.63 5.01 9.51
N LEU A 242 0.07 3.95 9.88
CA LEU A 242 1.51 3.99 10.17
C LEU A 242 2.32 4.44 8.95
N HIS A 243 1.98 3.93 7.76
CA HIS A 243 2.63 4.33 6.52
C HIS A 243 2.46 5.83 6.21
N ALA A 244 1.25 6.35 6.41
CA ALA A 244 0.93 7.74 6.14
C ALA A 244 1.36 8.71 7.27
N GLY A 245 1.83 8.18 8.41
CA GLY A 245 2.12 8.98 9.60
C GLY A 245 0.88 9.56 10.28
N TYR A 246 -0.27 8.89 10.16
CA TYR A 246 -1.51 9.28 10.84
C TYR A 246 -1.71 8.49 12.14
N ASP A 247 -2.49 9.08 13.05
CA ASP A 247 -2.93 8.39 14.25
C ASP A 247 -3.76 7.16 13.90
N VAL A 248 -3.38 6.01 14.46
CA VAL A 248 -4.11 4.75 14.23
C VAL A 248 -5.48 4.81 14.92
N PRO A 249 -6.59 4.53 14.21
CA PRO A 249 -7.93 4.54 14.80
C PRO A 249 -8.08 3.56 15.97
N GLU A 250 -8.66 4.01 17.09
CA GLU A 250 -8.85 3.18 18.29
C GLU A 250 -9.70 1.93 18.03
N ALA A 251 -10.71 2.05 17.14
CA ALA A 251 -11.53 0.92 16.71
C ALA A 251 -10.70 -0.15 15.99
N ALA A 252 -9.77 0.26 15.11
CA ALA A 252 -8.88 -0.64 14.40
C ALA A 252 -7.92 -1.35 15.36
N ARG A 253 -7.37 -0.64 16.36
CA ARG A 253 -6.51 -1.25 17.38
C ARG A 253 -7.23 -2.37 18.15
N LYS A 254 -8.44 -2.09 18.65
CA LYS A 254 -9.26 -3.08 19.38
C LYS A 254 -9.66 -4.27 18.51
N ALA A 255 -9.85 -4.07 17.21
CA ALA A 255 -10.14 -5.15 16.27
C ALA A 255 -8.89 -6.02 16.01
N CYS A 256 -7.71 -5.39 15.87
CA CYS A 256 -6.43 -6.09 15.68
C CYS A 256 -6.06 -6.93 16.90
N GLU A 257 -6.15 -6.38 18.12
CA GLU A 257 -5.83 -7.09 19.36
C GLU A 257 -6.68 -8.37 19.54
N LYS A 258 -7.95 -8.34 19.11
CA LYS A 258 -8.82 -9.52 19.13
C LYS A 258 -8.50 -10.54 18.04
N ALA A 259 -7.93 -10.10 16.93
CA ALA A 259 -7.64 -10.95 15.78
C ALA A 259 -6.29 -11.65 15.93
N ASP A 260 -5.25 -10.91 16.32
CA ASP A 260 -3.88 -11.39 16.55
C ASP A 260 -3.16 -10.39 17.47
N GLY A 261 -3.06 -10.76 18.75
CA GLY A 261 -2.48 -9.91 19.79
C GLY A 261 -0.99 -9.66 19.57
N ASP A 262 -0.25 -10.68 19.12
CA ASP A 262 1.21 -10.59 18.93
C ASP A 262 1.55 -9.60 17.80
N LEU A 263 0.81 -9.66 16.69
CA LEU A 263 0.98 -8.71 15.59
C LEU A 263 0.54 -7.29 15.98
N ALA A 264 -0.56 -7.17 16.73
CA ALA A 264 -1.04 -5.87 17.20
C ALA A 264 -0.01 -5.18 18.12
N GLU A 265 0.57 -5.93 19.06
CA GLU A 265 1.64 -5.47 19.93
C GLU A 265 2.90 -5.10 19.14
N ALA A 266 3.28 -5.91 18.14
CA ALA A 266 4.42 -5.62 17.28
C ALA A 266 4.26 -4.30 16.50
N LEU A 267 3.06 -4.00 15.99
CA LEU A 267 2.78 -2.77 15.26
C LEU A 267 2.71 -1.54 16.20
N GLU A 268 2.20 -1.71 17.42
CA GLU A 268 2.23 -0.66 18.44
C GLU A 268 3.65 -0.35 18.90
N ASP A 269 4.48 -1.38 19.10
CA ASP A 269 5.89 -1.19 19.42
C ASP A 269 6.64 -0.49 18.27
N PHE A 270 6.37 -0.88 17.02
CA PHE A 270 6.92 -0.18 15.85
C PHE A 270 6.56 1.32 15.81
N GLU A 271 5.32 1.67 16.13
CA GLU A 271 4.87 3.07 16.20
C GLU A 271 5.65 3.87 17.26
N ARG A 272 5.80 3.29 18.47
CA ARG A 272 6.57 3.90 19.57
C ARG A 272 8.04 4.05 19.23
N LEU A 273 8.63 3.04 18.60
CA LEU A 273 10.01 3.06 18.13
C LEU A 273 10.23 4.12 17.05
N THR A 274 9.26 4.33 16.17
CA THR A 274 9.29 5.41 15.17
C THR A 274 9.26 6.79 15.82
N ALA A 275 8.61 6.91 16.99
CA ALA A 275 8.63 8.12 17.82
C ALA A 275 9.89 8.23 18.71
N GLY A 276 10.86 7.31 18.60
CA GLY A 276 12.11 7.31 19.35
C GLY A 276 12.01 6.78 20.78
N THR A 277 10.92 6.08 21.13
CA THR A 277 10.71 5.54 22.48
C THR A 277 11.00 4.06 22.52
N VAL A 278 12.06 3.67 23.24
CA VAL A 278 12.43 2.28 23.51
C VAL A 278 12.01 1.92 24.93
N ASN A 279 10.95 1.11 25.07
CA ASN A 279 10.42 0.71 26.39
C ASN A 279 10.97 -0.63 26.88
N ASP A 280 11.18 -1.60 25.98
CA ASP A 280 11.57 -2.96 26.34
C ASP A 280 12.75 -3.45 25.49
N TRP A 281 13.94 -3.00 25.89
CA TRP A 281 15.21 -3.34 25.22
C TRP A 281 15.54 -4.85 25.23
N PRO A 282 15.40 -5.58 26.35
CA PRO A 282 15.63 -7.03 26.36
C PRO A 282 14.73 -7.79 25.40
N SER A 283 13.44 -7.43 25.32
CA SER A 283 12.51 -8.08 24.40
C SER A 283 12.88 -7.82 22.95
N LEU A 284 13.34 -6.61 22.59
CA LEU A 284 13.83 -6.30 21.24
C LEU A 284 15.06 -7.12 20.84
N LEU A 285 16.01 -7.32 21.75
CA LEU A 285 17.19 -8.18 21.51
C LEU A 285 16.81 -9.65 21.33
N SER A 286 15.74 -10.10 22.00
CA SER A 286 15.26 -11.47 21.92
C SER A 286 14.47 -11.80 20.64
N LEU A 287 14.21 -10.81 19.79
CA LEU A 287 13.48 -10.99 18.53
C LEU A 287 14.28 -11.86 17.54
N SER A 288 13.87 -13.12 17.40
CA SER A 288 14.46 -14.08 16.47
C SER A 288 13.75 -14.18 15.12
N ARG A 289 12.60 -13.51 14.97
CA ARG A 289 11.79 -13.56 13.74
C ARG A 289 12.43 -12.70 12.64
N GLU A 290 12.57 -13.27 11.44
CA GLU A 290 13.24 -12.64 10.28
C GLU A 290 12.27 -11.97 9.30
N ASP A 291 11.01 -11.73 9.69
CA ASP A 291 10.09 -10.96 8.87
C ASP A 291 10.46 -9.47 8.84
N SER A 292 9.94 -8.78 7.82
CA SER A 292 10.20 -7.37 7.58
C SER A 292 9.84 -6.47 8.76
N LEU A 293 8.74 -6.74 9.48
CA LEU A 293 8.34 -5.91 10.63
C LEU A 293 9.32 -6.10 11.80
N SER A 294 9.70 -7.35 12.11
CA SER A 294 10.67 -7.63 13.18
C SER A 294 12.07 -7.10 12.87
N VAL A 295 12.51 -7.12 11.61
CA VAL A 295 13.77 -6.48 11.20
C VAL A 295 13.69 -4.96 11.36
N ALA A 296 12.58 -4.34 10.95
CA ALA A 296 12.38 -2.90 11.08
C ALA A 296 12.37 -2.44 12.55
N ARG A 297 11.68 -3.19 13.43
CA ARG A 297 11.69 -2.95 14.89
C ARG A 297 13.09 -3.05 15.48
N ARG A 298 13.86 -4.09 15.14
CA ARG A 298 15.26 -4.24 15.59
C ARG A 298 16.13 -3.06 15.12
N THR A 299 15.98 -2.67 13.86
CA THR A 299 16.72 -1.56 13.26
C THR A 299 16.43 -0.24 13.99
N LEU A 300 15.16 0.05 14.26
CA LEU A 300 14.77 1.23 15.04
C LEU A 300 15.21 1.18 16.50
N GLY A 301 15.14 -0.01 17.11
CA GLY A 301 15.65 -0.23 18.46
C GLY A 301 17.13 0.15 18.55
N TRP A 302 17.94 -0.27 17.58
CA TRP A 302 19.36 0.10 17.52
C TRP A 302 19.58 1.59 17.21
N GLN A 303 18.77 2.19 16.34
CA GLN A 303 18.82 3.63 16.06
C GLN A 303 18.62 4.46 17.34
N HIS A 304 17.66 4.05 18.18
CA HIS A 304 17.30 4.72 19.44
C HIS A 304 17.79 3.98 20.68
N ALA A 305 18.88 3.21 20.57
CA ALA A 305 19.34 2.33 21.64
C ALA A 305 19.49 3.08 22.99
N PRO A 306 18.96 2.54 24.11
CA PRO A 306 19.12 3.16 25.43
C PRO A 306 20.54 2.98 25.96
N SER A 307 20.88 3.67 27.06
CA SER A 307 22.19 3.53 27.73
C SER A 307 22.50 2.08 28.14
N ASP A 308 21.47 1.29 28.45
CA ASP A 308 21.59 -0.11 28.84
C ASP A 308 22.22 -0.99 27.72
N ALA A 309 22.14 -0.54 26.46
CA ALA A 309 22.79 -1.21 25.34
C ALA A 309 24.33 -1.17 25.42
N GLU A 310 24.93 -0.30 26.23
CA GLU A 310 26.38 -0.30 26.50
C GLU A 310 26.85 -1.61 27.17
N ALA A 311 25.95 -2.31 27.86
CA ALA A 311 26.26 -3.59 28.49
C ALA A 311 26.29 -4.77 27.49
N CYS A 312 25.85 -4.58 26.24
CA CYS A 312 25.87 -5.61 25.20
C CYS A 312 27.29 -6.07 24.85
N SER A 313 27.39 -7.28 24.32
CA SER A 313 28.63 -7.86 23.81
C SER A 313 29.08 -7.18 22.51
N SER A 314 30.36 -7.32 22.19
CA SER A 314 30.94 -6.79 20.95
C SER A 314 30.22 -7.33 19.69
N ALA A 315 29.83 -8.60 19.72
CA ALA A 315 29.13 -9.27 18.63
C ALA A 315 27.68 -8.78 18.45
N GLU A 316 26.96 -8.53 19.54
CA GLU A 316 25.59 -7.97 19.48
C GLU A 316 25.63 -6.55 18.92
N LEU A 317 26.57 -5.73 19.38
CA LEU A 317 26.75 -4.35 18.90
C LEU A 317 27.15 -4.30 17.43
N GLU A 318 28.01 -5.23 16.98
CA GLU A 318 28.35 -5.40 15.57
C GLU A 318 27.13 -5.79 14.73
N SER A 319 26.28 -6.70 15.23
CA SER A 319 25.05 -7.06 14.54
C SER A 319 24.08 -5.88 14.41
N GLY A 320 23.99 -5.03 15.44
CA GLY A 320 23.20 -3.81 15.42
C GLY A 320 23.74 -2.78 14.42
N LEU A 321 25.06 -2.60 14.37
CA LEU A 321 25.72 -1.74 13.39
C LEU A 321 25.46 -2.21 11.96
N ALA A 322 25.58 -3.52 11.70
CA ALA A 322 25.30 -4.10 10.39
C ALA A 322 23.85 -3.86 9.93
N LEU A 323 22.87 -3.92 10.85
CA LEU A 323 21.47 -3.59 10.55
C LEU A 323 21.30 -2.11 10.16
N LEU A 324 21.91 -1.19 10.92
CA LEU A 324 21.88 0.24 10.61
C LEU A 324 22.58 0.54 9.27
N GLU A 325 23.66 -0.16 8.97
CA GLU A 325 24.38 -0.10 7.69
C GLU A 325 23.54 -0.52 6.50
N GLN A 326 22.92 -1.69 6.58
CA GLN A 326 22.03 -2.21 5.56
C GLN A 326 20.82 -1.31 5.31
N ALA A 327 20.30 -0.67 6.37
CA ALA A 327 19.19 0.27 6.28
C ALA A 327 19.60 1.69 5.83
N GLY A 328 20.90 1.98 5.69
CA GLY A 328 21.39 3.31 5.33
C GLY A 328 21.20 4.38 6.42
N ILE A 329 20.98 3.98 7.67
CA ILE A 329 20.74 4.87 8.82
C ILE A 329 22.06 5.23 9.49
N HIS A 330 22.46 6.50 9.45
CA HIS A 330 23.71 6.96 10.10
C HIS A 330 23.55 7.31 11.58
N GLU A 331 22.34 7.69 12.00
CA GLU A 331 22.04 8.05 13.38
C GLU A 331 22.32 6.89 14.33
N GLY A 332 22.97 7.18 15.46
CA GLY A 332 23.30 6.19 16.49
C GLY A 332 24.53 5.32 16.21
N ARG A 333 25.02 5.24 14.95
CA ARG A 333 26.16 4.37 14.60
C ARG A 333 27.42 4.70 15.37
N ASP A 334 27.73 5.98 15.57
CA ASP A 334 28.94 6.39 16.27
C ASP A 334 28.92 5.91 17.72
N ARG A 335 27.81 6.17 18.41
CA ARG A 335 27.57 5.68 19.77
C ARG A 335 27.65 4.16 19.88
N LEU A 336 27.03 3.41 18.97
CA LEU A 336 27.14 1.94 18.96
C LEU A 336 28.59 1.48 18.72
N THR A 337 29.32 2.16 17.84
CA THR A 337 30.74 1.84 17.58
C THR A 337 31.58 2.06 18.83
N TRP A 338 31.30 3.12 19.59
CA TRP A 338 31.96 3.37 20.87
C TRP A 338 31.67 2.31 21.91
N TRP A 339 30.40 1.93 22.07
CA TRP A 339 30.05 0.81 22.93
C TRP A 339 30.71 -0.49 22.49
N ARG A 340 30.87 -0.73 21.18
CA ARG A 340 31.55 -1.92 20.65
C ARG A 340 33.03 -1.92 21.04
N LEU A 341 33.71 -0.78 20.95
CA LEU A 341 35.10 -0.64 21.38
C LEU A 341 35.26 -0.92 22.89
N ASN A 342 34.38 -0.36 23.72
CA ASN A 342 34.34 -0.67 25.15
C ASN A 342 34.07 -2.15 25.41
N ALA A 343 33.17 -2.78 24.67
CA ALA A 343 32.87 -4.20 24.80
C ALA A 343 34.07 -5.08 24.40
N LEU A 344 34.77 -4.76 23.30
CA LEU A 344 35.98 -5.48 22.87
C LEU A 344 37.09 -5.41 23.93
N LEU A 345 37.26 -4.25 24.57
CA LEU A 345 38.19 -4.10 25.69
C LEU A 345 37.79 -4.95 26.90
N ARG A 346 36.50 -4.95 27.29
CA ARG A 346 35.98 -5.81 28.37
C ARG A 346 36.17 -7.30 28.07
N GLU A 347 36.05 -7.67 26.80
CA GLU A 347 36.24 -9.05 26.30
C GLU A 347 37.71 -9.44 26.10
N GLY A 348 38.65 -8.51 26.27
CA GLY A 348 40.09 -8.76 26.09
C GLY A 348 40.56 -8.87 24.64
N LYS A 349 39.74 -8.41 23.67
CA LYS A 349 40.03 -8.44 22.23
C LYS A 349 40.67 -7.12 21.78
N SER A 350 41.82 -6.78 22.36
CA SER A 350 42.49 -5.51 22.13
C SER A 350 42.92 -5.29 20.67
N ASP A 351 43.34 -6.35 19.97
CA ASP A 351 43.77 -6.26 18.57
C ASP A 351 42.59 -5.85 17.65
N GLU A 352 41.42 -6.49 17.80
CA GLU A 352 40.20 -6.14 17.06
C GLU A 352 39.74 -4.71 17.38
N ALA A 353 39.87 -4.28 18.65
CA ALA A 353 39.52 -2.92 19.05
C ALA A 353 40.43 -1.86 18.38
N VAL A 354 41.71 -2.17 18.20
CA VAL A 354 42.65 -1.27 17.49
C VAL A 354 42.30 -1.18 16.00
N GLU A 355 41.93 -2.29 15.35
CA GLU A 355 41.49 -2.29 13.95
C GLU A 355 40.24 -1.42 13.74
N VAL A 356 39.22 -1.61 14.57
CA VAL A 356 37.97 -0.81 14.54
C VAL A 356 38.26 0.68 14.79
N LEU A 357 39.20 0.99 15.69
CA LEU A 357 39.63 2.37 15.94
C LEU A 357 40.35 2.97 14.73
N ALA A 358 41.24 2.21 14.08
CA ALA A 358 42.07 2.70 12.97
C ALA A 358 41.26 3.12 11.74
N GLU A 359 40.10 2.50 11.52
CA GLU A 359 39.18 2.82 10.41
C GLU A 359 38.34 4.09 10.66
N ARG A 360 38.35 4.62 11.89
CA ARG A 360 37.50 5.75 12.29
C ARG A 360 38.14 7.12 12.01
N ARG A 361 37.28 8.08 11.68
CA ARG A 361 37.58 9.51 11.78
C ARG A 361 37.07 10.06 13.11
N LEU A 362 37.86 10.95 13.70
CA LEU A 362 37.53 11.70 14.89
C LEU A 362 36.84 12.99 14.42
N ASP A 363 35.51 13.07 14.53
CA ASP A 363 34.77 14.26 14.13
C ASP A 363 34.78 15.30 15.26
N ALA A 364 34.69 16.59 14.94
CA ALA A 364 34.77 17.71 15.88
C ALA A 364 33.68 17.70 17.00
N SER A 365 32.64 16.88 16.86
CA SER A 365 31.60 16.65 17.87
C SER A 365 31.87 15.44 18.77
N SER A 366 33.00 14.75 18.60
CA SER A 366 33.38 13.59 19.41
C SER A 366 34.02 14.09 20.70
N ASP A 367 33.42 13.79 21.86
CA ASP A 367 33.98 14.13 23.16
C ASP A 367 35.30 13.38 23.40
N VAL A 368 36.43 14.03 23.10
CA VAL A 368 37.77 13.47 23.30
C VAL A 368 37.99 13.03 24.74
N SER A 369 37.33 13.67 25.71
CA SER A 369 37.29 13.29 27.12
C SER A 369 36.73 11.88 27.35
N GLU A 370 35.75 11.41 26.56
CA GLU A 370 35.24 10.04 26.62
C GLU A 370 36.16 9.04 25.90
N LEU A 371 36.91 9.51 24.90
CA LEU A 371 37.79 8.68 24.06
C LEU A 371 39.17 8.42 24.68
N LEU A 372 39.69 9.36 25.47
CA LEU A 372 41.03 9.26 26.06
C LEU A 372 41.23 8.03 26.96
N PRO A 373 40.31 7.68 27.89
CA PRO A 373 40.45 6.47 28.70
C PRO A 373 40.55 5.19 27.86
N LEU A 374 39.92 5.20 26.68
CA LEU A 374 39.90 4.08 25.74
C LEU A 374 41.26 3.94 25.02
N VAL A 375 41.81 5.05 24.51
CA VAL A 375 43.17 5.06 23.91
C VAL A 375 44.23 4.67 24.94
N VAL A 376 44.09 5.11 26.19
CA VAL A 376 44.97 4.74 27.30
C VAL A 376 44.87 3.24 27.60
N SER A 377 43.66 2.68 27.69
CA SER A 377 43.46 1.27 28.01
C SER A 377 43.88 0.31 26.90
N LEU A 378 43.80 0.73 25.63
CA LEU A 378 44.35 -0.04 24.50
C LEU A 378 45.88 -0.14 24.55
N ASN A 379 46.57 0.87 25.10
CA ASN A 379 48.03 0.96 25.25
C ASN A 379 48.81 0.47 24.01
N SER A 380 48.32 0.83 22.81
CA SER A 380 48.85 0.41 21.52
C SER A 380 49.51 1.57 20.79
N GLU A 381 50.62 1.31 20.10
CA GLU A 381 51.28 2.32 19.25
C GLU A 381 50.34 2.80 18.14
N GLN A 382 49.53 1.91 17.55
CA GLN A 382 48.55 2.27 16.52
C GLN A 382 47.43 3.17 17.06
N ALA A 383 46.97 2.96 18.30
CA ALA A 383 45.99 3.84 18.93
C ALA A 383 46.56 5.25 19.19
N ASN A 384 47.84 5.32 19.58
CA ASN A 384 48.55 6.60 19.72
C ASN A 384 48.73 7.30 18.36
N GLU A 385 49.11 6.56 17.31
CA GLU A 385 49.23 7.09 15.95
C GLU A 385 47.89 7.58 15.41
N TRP A 386 46.80 6.88 15.69
CA TRP A 386 45.45 7.29 15.30
C TRP A 386 45.09 8.65 15.91
N LEU A 387 45.21 8.81 17.24
CA LEU A 387 44.92 10.10 17.90
C LEU A 387 45.85 11.21 17.37
N MET A 388 47.10 10.86 17.07
CA MET A 388 48.09 11.82 16.56
C MET A 388 47.71 12.46 15.22
N ARG A 389 46.93 11.76 14.38
CA ARG A 389 46.44 12.25 13.08
C ARG A 389 45.42 13.37 13.24
N PHE A 390 44.66 13.39 14.32
CA PHE A 390 43.56 14.34 14.53
C PHE A 390 43.93 15.50 15.45
N MET A 391 45.10 15.48 16.10
CA MET A 391 45.55 16.53 17.03
C MET A 391 45.55 17.95 16.47
N ASP A 392 45.64 18.12 15.15
CA ASP A 392 45.60 19.45 14.54
C ASP A 392 44.17 20.01 14.42
N GLU A 393 43.16 19.14 14.51
CA GLU A 393 41.72 19.44 14.35
C GLU A 393 40.97 19.51 15.70
N LEU A 394 41.63 19.16 16.82
CA LEU A 394 41.05 19.20 18.16
C LEU A 394 40.90 20.63 18.69
N ASP A 395 39.89 20.86 19.54
CA ASP A 395 39.69 22.13 20.24
C ASP A 395 40.58 22.28 21.50
N GLU A 396 40.65 23.49 22.04
CA GLU A 396 41.46 23.80 23.23
C GLU A 396 41.13 22.91 24.44
N HIS A 397 39.86 22.53 24.61
CA HIS A 397 39.44 21.73 25.76
C HIS A 397 39.90 20.27 25.63
N ALA A 398 39.73 19.68 24.45
CA ALA A 398 40.24 18.36 24.11
C ALA A 398 41.78 18.31 24.23
N LEU A 399 42.49 19.33 23.72
CA LEU A 399 43.94 19.44 23.84
C LEU A 399 44.40 19.51 25.30
N TYR A 400 43.68 20.24 26.14
CA TYR A 400 43.94 20.33 27.58
C TYR A 400 43.83 18.95 28.26
N HIS A 401 42.78 18.18 27.96
CA HIS A 401 42.61 16.82 28.47
C HIS A 401 43.72 15.87 28.01
N VAL A 402 44.11 15.94 26.72
CA VAL A 402 45.22 15.13 26.18
C VAL A 402 46.54 15.45 26.91
N LEU A 403 46.81 16.72 27.20
CA LEU A 403 48.03 17.15 27.89
C LEU A 403 48.13 16.59 29.32
N HIS A 404 47.00 16.60 30.05
CA HIS A 404 46.94 16.22 31.47
C HIS A 404 46.85 14.71 31.70
N GLU A 405 46.51 13.91 30.69
CA GLU A 405 46.44 12.47 30.82
C GLU A 405 47.83 11.81 30.80
N THR A 406 48.40 11.59 31.99
CA THR A 406 49.79 11.10 32.15
C THR A 406 50.03 9.70 31.59
N ALA A 407 48.97 8.90 31.44
CA ALA A 407 49.04 7.56 30.88
C ALA A 407 49.23 7.57 29.34
N LEU A 408 48.99 8.69 28.67
CA LEU A 408 49.26 8.84 27.24
C LEU A 408 50.74 8.99 26.92
N SER A 409 51.09 8.57 25.70
CA SER A 409 52.46 8.66 25.20
C SER A 409 53.00 10.10 25.20
N ALA A 410 54.28 10.24 25.53
CA ALA A 410 54.95 11.55 25.58
C ALA A 410 54.92 12.36 24.27
N PRO A 411 54.88 11.76 23.06
CA PRO A 411 54.69 12.49 21.81
C PRO A 411 53.34 13.20 21.71
N LEU A 412 52.23 12.52 22.07
CA LEU A 412 50.89 13.10 22.04
C LEU A 412 50.80 14.32 22.96
N ARG A 413 51.23 14.17 24.20
CA ARG A 413 51.24 15.26 25.20
C ARG A 413 52.08 16.45 24.76
N ARG A 414 53.23 16.21 24.12
CA ARG A 414 54.08 17.29 23.58
C ARG A 414 53.40 18.05 22.45
N LYS A 415 52.74 17.36 21.52
CA LYS A 415 52.02 18.02 20.43
C LYS A 415 50.77 18.76 20.95
N ALA A 416 50.08 18.24 21.96
CA ALA A 416 49.00 18.95 22.64
C ALA A 416 49.49 20.28 23.27
N ALA A 417 50.58 20.23 24.04
CA ALA A 417 51.19 21.43 24.62
C ALA A 417 51.64 22.43 23.56
N GLN A 418 52.19 21.96 22.44
CA GLN A 418 52.60 22.82 21.35
C GLN A 418 51.40 23.54 20.71
N ARG A 419 50.31 22.83 20.43
CA ARG A 419 49.09 23.43 19.85
C ARG A 419 48.46 24.46 20.79
N LEU A 420 48.35 24.16 22.09
CA LEU A 420 47.84 25.11 23.09
C LEU A 420 48.72 26.36 23.19
N CYS A 421 50.05 26.20 23.12
CA CYS A 421 51.00 27.32 23.11
C CYS A 421 50.90 28.16 21.83
N ASP A 422 50.68 27.53 20.68
CA ASP A 422 50.54 28.20 19.39
C ASP A 422 49.22 28.96 19.27
N GLU A 423 48.14 28.45 19.87
CA GLU A 423 46.82 29.09 19.88
C GLU A 423 46.71 30.24 20.89
N GLN A 424 47.46 30.18 22.00
CA GLN A 424 47.41 31.18 23.10
C GLN A 424 45.98 31.48 23.57
N GLY A 425 45.17 30.43 23.60
CA GLY A 425 43.76 30.49 23.98
C GLY A 425 43.53 30.52 25.49
N ALA A 426 42.27 30.46 25.90
CA ALA A 426 41.88 30.55 27.31
C ALA A 426 42.44 29.40 28.16
N MET A 427 42.61 28.22 27.56
CA MET A 427 43.12 27.02 28.23
C MET A 427 44.65 26.98 28.36
N TRP A 428 45.40 27.95 27.79
CA TRP A 428 46.86 28.04 27.96
C TRP A 428 47.26 28.64 29.32
N ASP A 429 46.41 29.51 29.87
CA ASP A 429 46.65 30.17 31.15
C ASP A 429 46.24 29.30 32.37
N GLU A 430 45.54 28.18 32.13
CA GLU A 430 45.19 27.14 33.11
C GLU A 430 46.26 26.04 33.20
#